data_AF-A0A7J8LCY0-F1
#
_entry.id   AF-A0A7J8LCY0-F1
#
_cell.length_a   1.000
_cell.length_b   1.000
_cell.length_c   1.000
_cell.angle_alpha   90.00
_cell.angle_beta   90.00
_cell.angle_gamma   90.00
#
_symmetry.space_group_name_H-M   'P 1'
#
loop_
_entity.id
_entity.type
_entity.pdbx_description
1 polymer ?
#
loop_
_entity_poly.entity_id
_entity_poly.type
_entity_poly.pdbx_seq_one_letter_code
_entity_poly.pdbx_strand_id
1 'polypeptide(L)'
;MENALRACCKGIKIGKILIHREGDNGQQLIYEKLPQDISERHVLLLDPILGTDCRLSWVGIYAPDEKSRDCRHGNSAVQAISLLIKKGVPESNIIFLNLISAPQGVHVVCKSFPRLKIVTSEIEIGLNEDFRVVPGMGEFGDRYFGTDDDDNLQAVAPMQLSN
;
A
#
# COMPACT_ATOMS: atom_id res chain seq x y z
N MET A 1 -7.54 -9.63 5.58
CA MET A 1 -8.55 -9.15 4.59
C MET A 1 -9.17 -10.26 3.74
N GLU A 2 -8.37 -11.18 3.16
CA GLU A 2 -8.90 -12.25 2.28
C GLU A 2 -10.02 -13.08 2.94
N ASN A 3 -9.84 -13.49 4.19
CA ASN A 3 -10.83 -14.30 4.91
C ASN A 3 -12.20 -13.60 5.03
N ALA A 4 -12.20 -12.30 5.35
CA ALA A 4 -13.43 -11.51 5.43
C ALA A 4 -14.12 -11.42 4.06
N LEU A 5 -13.35 -11.20 3.00
CA LEU A 5 -13.90 -11.15 1.64
C LEU A 5 -14.50 -12.50 1.21
N ARG A 6 -13.86 -13.63 1.56
CA ARG A 6 -14.40 -14.97 1.31
C ARG A 6 -15.66 -15.28 2.11
N ALA A 7 -15.77 -14.74 3.33
CA ALA A 7 -16.96 -14.90 4.17
C ALA A 7 -18.18 -14.16 3.58
N CYS A 8 -17.97 -12.95 3.04
CA CYS A 8 -19.03 -12.16 2.42
C CYS A 8 -19.37 -12.62 0.99
N CYS A 9 -18.37 -12.99 0.20
CA CYS A 9 -18.50 -13.32 -1.22
C CYS A 9 -18.07 -14.75 -1.51
N LYS A 10 -19.01 -15.71 -1.38
CA LYS A 10 -18.75 -17.13 -1.69
C LYS A 10 -18.38 -17.28 -3.18
N GLY A 11 -17.22 -17.91 -3.45
CA GLY A 11 -16.75 -18.19 -4.81
C GLY A 11 -15.93 -17.08 -5.47
N ILE A 12 -15.55 -16.02 -4.74
CA ILE A 12 -14.67 -14.98 -5.29
C ILE A 12 -13.30 -15.55 -5.70
N LYS A 13 -12.84 -15.20 -6.91
CA LYS A 13 -11.50 -15.56 -7.39
C LYS A 13 -10.47 -14.67 -6.68
N ILE A 14 -9.45 -15.27 -6.08
CA ILE A 14 -8.38 -14.55 -5.40
C ILE A 14 -7.11 -14.62 -6.24
N GLY A 15 -6.57 -13.45 -6.57
CA GLY A 15 -5.21 -13.29 -7.08
C GLY A 15 -4.26 -12.90 -5.96
N LYS A 16 -2.98 -13.26 -6.09
CA LYS A 16 -1.92 -12.84 -5.17
C LYS A 16 -0.84 -12.11 -5.94
N ILE A 17 -0.43 -10.97 -5.42
CA ILE A 17 0.73 -10.21 -5.88
C ILE A 17 1.60 -10.05 -4.65
N LEU A 18 2.85 -10.47 -4.74
CA LEU A 18 3.87 -10.25 -3.73
C LEU A 18 4.91 -9.32 -4.37
N ILE A 19 5.12 -8.18 -3.73
CA ILE A 19 6.14 -7.21 -4.12
C ILE A 19 7.14 -7.22 -2.98
N HIS A 20 8.32 -7.76 -3.24
CA HIS A 20 9.43 -7.78 -2.31
C HIS A 20 10.58 -6.96 -2.86
N ARG A 21 11.24 -6.20 -1.99
CA ARG A 21 12.41 -5.39 -2.33
C ARG A 21 13.63 -6.14 -1.82
N GLU A 22 14.50 -6.56 -2.73
CA GLU A 22 15.72 -7.29 -2.39
C GLU A 22 16.94 -6.38 -2.51
N GLY A 23 17.56 -6.05 -1.37
CA GLY A 23 18.83 -5.31 -1.25
C GLY A 23 18.79 -3.82 -1.65
N ASP A 24 19.93 -3.14 -1.45
CA ASP A 24 20.13 -1.72 -1.81
C ASP A 24 20.20 -1.48 -3.33
N ASN A 25 20.25 -2.56 -4.11
CA ASN A 25 20.37 -2.52 -5.57
C ASN A 25 19.03 -2.25 -6.27
N GLY A 26 17.93 -2.10 -5.50
CA GLY A 26 16.62 -1.76 -6.03
C GLY A 26 15.94 -2.86 -6.83
N GLN A 27 16.43 -4.10 -6.75
CA GLN A 27 15.85 -5.21 -7.49
C GLN A 27 14.54 -5.64 -6.81
N GLN A 28 13.45 -5.55 -7.56
CA GLN A 28 12.11 -5.87 -7.07
C GLN A 28 11.73 -7.28 -7.54
N LEU A 29 11.59 -8.19 -6.58
CA LEU A 29 11.03 -9.51 -6.82
C LEU A 29 9.51 -9.40 -6.77
N ILE A 30 8.89 -9.58 -7.93
CA ILE A 30 7.43 -9.58 -8.08
C ILE A 30 6.99 -11.01 -8.36
N TYR A 31 6.26 -11.62 -7.42
CA TYR A 31 5.52 -12.85 -7.66
C TYR A 31 4.05 -12.51 -7.91
N GLU A 32 3.46 -13.04 -8.98
CA GLU A 32 2.05 -12.87 -9.29
C GLU A 32 1.38 -14.20 -9.62
N LYS A 33 0.18 -14.38 -9.08
CA LYS A 33 -0.74 -15.46 -9.44
C LYS A 33 -2.13 -14.88 -9.54
N LEU A 34 -2.54 -14.53 -10.76
CA LEU A 34 -3.80 -13.85 -11.05
C LEU A 34 -4.73 -14.75 -11.87
N PRO A 35 -6.07 -14.56 -11.77
CA PRO A 35 -7.01 -15.19 -12.70
C PRO A 35 -6.69 -14.84 -14.15
N GLN A 36 -6.80 -15.80 -15.07
CA GLN A 36 -6.49 -15.58 -16.50
C GLN A 36 -7.41 -14.54 -17.16
N ASP A 37 -8.65 -14.42 -16.65
CA ASP A 37 -9.69 -13.51 -17.13
C ASP A 37 -9.75 -12.21 -16.32
N ILE A 38 -8.63 -11.77 -15.73
CA ILE A 38 -8.60 -10.58 -14.87
C ILE A 38 -8.90 -9.28 -15.62
N SER A 39 -8.53 -9.17 -16.90
CA SER A 39 -8.73 -7.98 -17.74
C SER A 39 -10.20 -7.58 -17.90
N GLU A 40 -11.11 -8.54 -17.80
CA GLU A 40 -12.55 -8.33 -17.97
C GLU A 40 -13.29 -8.17 -16.63
N ARG A 41 -12.56 -8.15 -15.51
CA ARG A 41 -13.14 -8.18 -14.16
C ARG A 41 -13.01 -6.84 -13.44
N HIS A 42 -13.90 -6.64 -12.46
CA HIS A 42 -13.67 -5.68 -11.39
C HIS A 42 -12.72 -6.28 -10.36
N VAL A 43 -11.71 -5.50 -9.97
CA VAL A 43 -10.64 -5.96 -9.08
C VAL A 43 -10.73 -5.19 -7.77
N LEU A 44 -10.88 -5.93 -6.67
CA LEU A 44 -10.66 -5.40 -5.32
C LEU A 44 -9.18 -5.61 -4.98
N LEU A 45 -8.39 -4.54 -5.09
CA LEU A 45 -7.00 -4.55 -4.62
C LEU A 45 -7.02 -4.33 -3.10
N LEU A 46 -6.41 -5.22 -2.34
CA LEU A 46 -6.46 -5.24 -0.87
C LEU A 46 -5.07 -4.96 -0.31
N ASP A 47 -4.91 -3.87 0.43
CA ASP A 47 -3.68 -3.56 1.17
C ASP A 47 -4.04 -2.81 2.47
N PRO A 48 -3.78 -3.38 3.67
CA PRO A 48 -4.21 -2.78 4.93
C PRO A 48 -3.71 -1.37 5.16
N ILE A 49 -2.50 -1.03 4.69
CA ILE A 49 -1.88 0.26 4.93
C ILE A 49 -1.50 0.91 3.61
N LEU A 50 -2.02 2.12 3.36
CA LEU A 50 -1.58 2.97 2.27
C LEU A 50 -0.65 4.08 2.79
N GLY A 51 0.66 3.83 2.76
CA GLY A 51 1.70 4.82 3.03
C GLY A 51 2.33 5.41 1.76
N THR A 52 3.40 6.18 1.93
CA THR A 52 4.38 6.46 0.85
C THR A 52 5.77 6.08 1.30
N ASP A 53 6.42 5.20 0.56
CA ASP A 53 7.86 4.97 0.65
C ASP A 53 8.64 5.91 -0.29
N CYS A 54 8.14 7.13 -0.45
CA CYS A 54 8.72 8.14 -1.31
C CYS A 54 8.71 9.44 -0.54
N ARG A 55 9.88 10.07 -0.37
CA ARG A 55 9.94 11.46 0.07
C ARG A 55 9.12 12.29 -0.91
N LEU A 56 7.95 12.73 -0.48
CA LEU A 56 7.26 13.83 -1.12
C LEU A 56 8.06 15.09 -0.84
N SER A 57 8.96 15.48 -1.74
CA SER A 57 9.38 16.87 -1.83
C SER A 57 8.21 17.66 -2.42
N TRP A 58 7.28 18.10 -1.58
CA TRP A 58 6.49 19.32 -1.81
C TRP A 58 7.33 20.45 -1.20
N VAL A 59 7.77 21.49 -1.90
CA VAL A 59 7.04 22.58 -2.57
C VAL A 59 8.00 23.20 -3.61
N GLY A 60 7.47 23.85 -4.65
CA GLY A 60 8.20 24.21 -5.87
C GLY A 60 9.37 25.19 -5.79
N ILE A 61 9.88 25.45 -7.01
CA ILE A 61 10.90 26.42 -7.43
C ILE A 61 12.35 25.91 -7.31
N TYR A 62 12.92 25.57 -8.48
CA TYR A 62 14.35 25.38 -8.78
C TYR A 62 15.16 24.39 -7.91
N ALA A 63 15.46 23.22 -8.48
CA ALA A 63 16.63 22.42 -8.08
C ALA A 63 17.41 21.98 -9.33
N PRO A 64 18.46 22.73 -9.71
CA PRO A 64 19.37 22.36 -10.78
C PRO A 64 20.48 21.49 -10.19
N ASP A 65 20.22 20.20 -9.97
CA ASP A 65 21.30 19.21 -10.05
C ASP A 65 20.77 17.79 -10.21
N GLU A 66 21.27 17.12 -11.24
CA GLU A 66 20.73 15.90 -11.86
C GLU A 66 21.47 14.63 -11.40
N LYS A 67 22.04 14.63 -10.19
CA LYS A 67 22.79 13.50 -9.66
C LYS A 67 22.33 13.14 -8.25
N SER A 68 21.71 11.97 -8.13
CA SER A 68 21.14 11.31 -6.92
C SER A 68 19.65 11.53 -6.58
N ARG A 69 18.82 11.97 -7.54
CA ARG A 69 17.34 11.95 -7.43
C ARG A 69 16.75 10.61 -7.88
N ASP A 70 17.22 9.51 -7.30
CA ASP A 70 16.74 8.20 -7.69
C ASP A 70 15.44 7.81 -6.96
N CYS A 71 14.33 8.42 -7.38
CA CYS A 71 12.98 7.99 -7.03
C CYS A 71 12.55 6.73 -7.83
N ARG A 72 13.44 5.74 -8.01
CA ARG A 72 13.12 4.46 -8.66
C ARG A 72 12.33 3.49 -7.77
N HIS A 73 12.17 3.78 -6.48
CA HIS A 73 11.63 2.86 -5.46
C HIS A 73 10.17 3.14 -5.08
N GLY A 74 9.29 3.20 -6.09
CA GLY A 74 7.88 3.59 -5.95
C GLY A 74 7.07 2.72 -4.97
N ASN A 75 6.11 3.38 -4.31
CA ASN A 75 5.02 2.82 -3.51
C ASN A 75 4.55 1.43 -3.98
N SER A 76 4.54 0.43 -3.10
CA SER A 76 4.09 -0.95 -3.38
C SER A 76 2.70 -0.98 -4.03
N ALA A 77 1.79 -0.11 -3.57
CA ALA A 77 0.45 0.02 -4.13
C ALA A 77 0.48 0.48 -5.60
N VAL A 78 1.30 1.49 -5.92
CA VAL A 78 1.42 2.01 -7.30
C VAL A 78 1.94 0.93 -8.25
N GLN A 79 2.88 0.12 -7.79
CA GLN A 79 3.40 -1.00 -8.56
C GLN A 79 2.35 -2.08 -8.80
N ALA A 80 1.61 -2.47 -7.75
CA ALA A 80 0.52 -3.44 -7.87
C ALA A 80 -0.56 -2.96 -8.85
N ILE A 81 -0.96 -1.68 -8.77
CA ILE A 81 -1.95 -1.09 -9.68
C ILE A 81 -1.41 -1.07 -11.11
N SER A 82 -0.15 -0.67 -11.31
CA SER A 82 0.50 -0.65 -12.63
C SER A 82 0.56 -2.05 -13.25
N LEU A 83 0.83 -3.08 -12.44
CA LEU A 83 0.83 -4.47 -12.88
C LEU A 83 -0.56 -4.91 -13.34
N LEU A 84 -1.61 -4.58 -12.60
CA LEU A 84 -3.00 -4.88 -12.99
C LEU A 84 -3.37 -4.19 -14.31
N ILE A 85 -3.02 -2.91 -14.47
CA ILE A 85 -3.25 -2.19 -15.73
C ILE A 85 -2.47 -2.82 -16.88
N LYS A 86 -1.21 -3.23 -16.66
CA LYS A 86 -0.39 -3.94 -17.65
C LYS A 86 -1.01 -5.28 -18.07
N LYS A 87 -1.76 -5.92 -17.17
CA LYS A 87 -2.53 -7.14 -17.46
C LYS A 87 -3.86 -6.88 -18.18
N GLY A 88 -4.16 -5.62 -18.52
CA GLY A 88 -5.33 -5.22 -19.27
C GLY A 88 -6.56 -4.89 -18.41
N VAL A 89 -6.40 -4.78 -17.08
CA VAL A 89 -7.50 -4.34 -16.22
C VAL A 89 -7.74 -2.85 -16.44
N PRO A 90 -8.96 -2.40 -16.78
CA PRO A 90 -9.28 -0.99 -16.87
C PRO A 90 -9.11 -0.32 -15.51
N GLU A 91 -8.45 0.83 -15.48
CA GLU A 91 -8.19 1.59 -14.24
C GLU A 91 -9.47 1.88 -13.45
N SER A 92 -10.58 2.21 -14.13
CA SER A 92 -11.89 2.46 -13.52
C SER A 92 -12.53 1.22 -12.85
N ASN A 93 -12.03 0.03 -13.18
CA ASN A 93 -12.51 -1.23 -12.63
C ASN A 93 -11.71 -1.69 -11.40
N ILE A 94 -10.68 -0.96 -11.03
CA ILE A 94 -9.87 -1.22 -9.84
C ILE A 94 -10.44 -0.40 -8.68
N ILE A 95 -10.79 -1.10 -7.61
CA ILE A 95 -11.14 -0.51 -6.32
C ILE A 95 -10.04 -0.90 -5.35
N PHE A 96 -9.30 0.09 -4.86
CA PHE A 96 -8.27 -0.10 -3.86
C PHE A 96 -8.87 0.05 -2.47
N LEU A 97 -8.81 -1.03 -1.68
CA LEU A 97 -9.41 -1.12 -0.36
C LEU A 97 -8.32 -1.20 0.71
N ASN A 98 -8.38 -0.27 1.65
CA ASN A 98 -7.40 -0.06 2.71
C ASN A 98 -8.10 0.04 4.08
N LEU A 99 -7.38 -0.25 5.17
CA LEU A 99 -7.86 0.07 6.51
C LEU A 99 -7.45 1.48 6.88
N ILE A 100 -6.16 1.76 6.71
CA ILE A 100 -5.54 3.02 7.11
C ILE A 100 -4.79 3.60 5.92
N SER A 101 -4.95 4.90 5.70
CA SER A 101 -4.22 5.62 4.66
C SER A 101 -3.56 6.89 5.20
N ALA A 102 -2.32 7.16 4.79
CA ALA A 102 -1.70 8.47 4.96
C ALA A 102 -2.11 9.39 3.79
N PRO A 103 -2.35 10.70 4.04
CA PRO A 103 -2.75 11.66 3.00
C PRO A 103 -1.74 11.74 1.85
N GLN A 104 -0.45 11.57 2.16
CA GLN A 104 0.64 11.47 1.19
C GLN A 104 0.42 10.30 0.22
N GLY A 105 0.01 9.13 0.73
CA GLY A 105 -0.21 7.91 -0.04
C GLY A 105 -1.39 8.04 -0.97
N VAL A 106 -2.50 8.55 -0.44
CA VAL A 106 -3.72 8.85 -1.21
C VAL A 106 -3.40 9.81 -2.36
N HIS A 107 -2.66 10.89 -2.09
CA HIS A 107 -2.34 11.88 -3.11
C HIS A 107 -1.52 11.28 -4.26
N VAL A 108 -0.53 10.44 -3.96
CA VAL A 108 0.29 9.77 -4.98
C VAL A 108 -0.59 8.87 -5.85
N VAL A 109 -1.42 8.01 -5.25
CA VAL A 109 -2.28 7.09 -5.99
C VAL A 109 -3.29 7.84 -6.85
N CYS A 110 -3.98 8.85 -6.30
CA CYS A 110 -4.97 9.64 -7.05
C CYS A 110 -4.33 10.44 -8.19
N LYS A 111 -3.09 10.92 -8.03
CA LYS A 111 -2.36 11.63 -9.09
C LYS A 111 -1.93 10.69 -10.22
N SER A 112 -1.51 9.48 -9.88
CA SER A 112 -1.08 8.48 -10.86
C SER A 112 -2.25 7.77 -11.55
N PHE A 113 -3.36 7.56 -10.85
CA PHE A 113 -4.52 6.79 -11.31
C PHE A 113 -5.84 7.53 -10.98
N PRO A 114 -6.19 8.59 -11.72
CA PRO A 114 -7.34 9.45 -11.40
C PRO A 114 -8.71 8.79 -11.54
N ARG A 115 -8.83 7.65 -12.25
CA ARG A 115 -10.10 6.91 -12.40
C ARG A 115 -10.26 5.76 -11.41
N LEU A 116 -9.18 5.40 -10.70
CA LEU A 116 -9.20 4.36 -9.68
C LEU A 116 -10.00 4.85 -8.45
N LYS A 117 -10.73 3.94 -7.81
CA LYS A 117 -11.48 4.25 -6.59
C LYS A 117 -10.73 3.78 -5.36
N ILE A 118 -10.53 4.66 -4.38
CA ILE A 118 -9.95 4.31 -3.08
C ILE A 118 -11.08 4.23 -2.04
N VAL A 119 -11.11 3.15 -1.27
CA VAL A 119 -11.99 2.96 -0.12
C VAL A 119 -11.09 2.69 1.08
N THR A 120 -11.03 3.63 2.01
CA THR A 120 -10.26 3.50 3.25
C THR A 120 -11.16 3.73 4.47
N SER A 121 -10.84 3.10 5.59
CA SER A 121 -11.63 3.26 6.82
C SER A 121 -11.24 4.54 7.55
N GLU A 122 -9.95 4.83 7.65
CA GLU A 122 -9.42 6.04 8.30
C GLU A 122 -8.28 6.68 7.51
N ILE A 123 -8.16 8.00 7.66
CA ILE A 123 -7.05 8.80 7.12
C ILE A 123 -6.26 9.36 8.30
N GLU A 124 -4.99 9.01 8.37
CA GLU A 124 -4.09 9.36 9.46
C GLU A 124 -3.41 10.72 9.26
N ILE A 125 -2.70 11.20 10.28
CA ILE A 125 -2.06 12.52 10.27
C ILE A 125 -1.01 12.61 9.16
N GLY A 126 -0.24 11.55 8.96
CA GLY A 126 0.79 11.53 7.95
C GLY A 126 1.77 10.38 8.10
N LEU A 127 2.99 10.64 7.68
CA LEU A 127 4.10 9.71 7.75
C LEU A 127 5.21 10.30 8.61
N ASN A 128 5.93 9.46 9.35
CA ASN A 128 7.15 9.83 10.04
C ASN A 128 8.39 9.73 9.12
N GLU A 129 9.57 9.94 9.70
CA GLU A 129 10.86 9.88 8.98
C GLU A 129 11.18 8.48 8.43
N ASP A 130 10.65 7.44 9.06
CA ASP A 130 10.76 6.04 8.64
C ASP A 130 9.67 5.64 7.63
N PHE A 131 8.92 6.60 7.07
CA PHE A 131 7.81 6.37 6.14
C PHE A 131 6.67 5.49 6.70
N ARG A 132 6.55 5.40 8.02
CA ARG A 132 5.46 4.74 8.71
C ARG A 132 4.31 5.70 8.95
N VAL A 133 3.09 5.20 8.80
CA VAL A 133 1.88 5.98 9.09
C VAL A 133 1.83 6.29 10.58
N VAL A 134 1.56 7.55 10.93
CA VAL A 134 1.47 8.02 12.32
C VAL A 134 0.13 8.70 12.62
N PRO A 135 -0.50 8.43 13.78
CA PRO A 135 -0.14 7.41 14.79
C PRO A 135 -0.10 5.97 14.27
N GLY A 136 -0.99 5.60 13.34
CA GLY A 136 -0.93 4.33 12.60
C GLY A 136 -1.02 3.07 13.47
N MET A 137 -0.52 1.95 12.97
CA MET A 137 -0.60 0.64 13.63
C MET A 137 0.75 -0.08 13.78
N GLY A 138 1.87 0.58 13.50
CA GLY A 138 3.17 -0.09 13.39
C GLY A 138 3.19 -1.11 12.24
N GLU A 139 3.99 -2.17 12.36
CA GLU A 139 4.09 -3.23 11.36
C GLU A 139 2.86 -4.14 11.39
N PHE A 140 1.83 -3.79 10.60
CA PHE A 140 0.58 -4.55 10.57
C PHE A 140 0.77 -6.02 10.21
N GLY A 141 1.71 -6.31 9.29
CA GLY A 141 2.01 -7.67 8.87
C GLY A 141 2.46 -8.53 10.05
N ASP A 142 3.48 -8.07 10.77
CA ASP A 142 4.07 -8.83 11.87
C ASP A 142 3.10 -8.99 13.04
N ARG A 143 2.37 -7.93 13.38
CA ARG A 143 1.32 -7.98 14.41
C ARG A 143 0.17 -8.92 14.05
N TYR A 144 -0.21 -8.98 12.78
CA TYR A 144 -1.32 -9.82 12.32
C TYR A 144 -0.94 -11.30 12.20
N PHE A 145 0.29 -11.58 11.75
CA PHE A 145 0.79 -12.95 11.60
C PHE A 145 1.51 -13.49 12.84
N GLY A 146 1.80 -12.63 13.82
CA GLY A 146 2.57 -12.98 15.02
C GLY A 146 4.03 -13.25 14.71
N THR A 147 4.63 -12.48 13.79
CA THR A 147 6.05 -12.59 13.38
C THR A 147 6.91 -11.48 13.95
N ASP A 148 6.39 -10.71 14.91
CA ASP A 148 7.20 -9.79 15.70
C ASP A 148 8.27 -10.61 16.45
N ASP A 149 9.55 -10.39 16.16
CA ASP A 149 10.64 -10.98 16.93
C ASP A 149 10.53 -10.48 18.38
N ASP A 150 10.20 -11.39 19.30
CA ASP A 150 9.83 -11.11 20.69
C ASP A 150 11.06 -10.75 21.56
N ASP A 151 11.82 -9.71 21.17
CA ASP A 151 12.98 -9.20 21.91
C ASP A 151 12.85 -7.72 22.31
N ASN A 152 11.67 -7.10 22.17
CA ASN A 152 11.44 -5.75 22.70
C ASN A 152 10.02 -5.53 23.24
N LEU A 153 9.72 -6.22 24.33
CA LEU A 153 8.69 -5.84 25.30
C LEU A 153 9.06 -4.51 25.99
N GLN A 154 8.99 -3.36 25.30
CA GLN A 154 8.82 -2.06 25.95
C GLN A 154 7.97 -1.08 25.12
N ALA A 155 6.86 -0.67 25.75
CA ALA A 155 6.07 0.54 25.53
C ALA A 155 5.06 0.58 24.37
N VAL A 156 3.97 -0.19 24.49
CA VAL A 156 2.64 0.34 24.16
C VAL A 156 1.86 0.52 25.46
N ALA A 157 1.75 1.77 25.92
CA ALA A 157 0.86 2.11 27.00
C ALA A 157 -0.59 1.79 26.58
N PRO A 158 -1.42 1.20 27.46
CA PRO A 158 -2.81 0.96 27.15
C PRO A 158 -3.50 2.29 26.87
N MET A 159 -4.19 2.37 25.73
CA MET A 159 -5.07 3.46 25.36
C MET A 159 -6.17 3.57 26.43
N GLN A 160 -5.99 4.46 27.41
CA GLN A 160 -7.03 4.75 28.38
C GLN A 160 -8.13 5.54 27.67
N LEU A 161 -9.24 4.85 27.42
CA LEU A 161 -10.52 5.47 27.12
C LEU A 161 -10.94 6.29 28.34
N SER A 162 -10.87 7.62 28.23
CA SER A 162 -11.50 8.52 29.20
C SER A 162 -13.02 8.50 29.00
N ASN A 163 -13.73 8.07 30.04
CA ASN A 163 -15.16 8.35 30.23
C ASN A 163 -15.37 9.82 30.61
#